data_AF-A0A3B5MWC7-F1
#
_entry.id   AF-A0A3B5MWC7-F1
#
_cell.length_a   1.000
_cell.length_b   1.000
_cell.length_c   1.000
_cell.angle_alpha   90.00
_cell.angle_beta   90.00
_cell.angle_gamma   90.00
#
_symmetry.space_group_name_H-M   'P 1'
#
loop_
_entity.id
_entity.type
_entity.pdbx_description
1 polymer ?
#
loop_
_entity_poly.entity_id
_entity_poly.type
_entity_poly.pdbx_seq_one_letter_code
_entity_poly.pdbx_strand_id
1 'polypeptide(L)'
;ILNYKTRGGKGQHDHCFGTLEFQELISEVYPLSQFEHGADDVLILGTDGLWDVLSNQEVAEAVTGFLANCDPDDQHRYTMAAQDLVMRARGELKDRGWRISNDRLGSGDDISVYIIPLMYGNKQN
;
A
#
# COMPACT_ATOMS: atom_id res chain seq x y z
N ILE A 1 -3.64 6.54 7.72
CA ILE A 1 -3.21 6.80 6.33
C ILE A 1 -4.03 5.91 5.40
N LEU A 2 -4.81 6.51 4.51
CA LEU A 2 -5.59 5.85 3.46
C LEU A 2 -4.96 6.27 2.13
N ASN A 3 -4.28 5.36 1.43
CA ASN A 3 -3.72 5.63 0.10
C ASN A 3 -4.51 4.83 -0.95
N TYR A 4 -4.95 5.49 -2.02
CA TYR A 4 -5.66 4.87 -3.14
C TYR A 4 -4.93 5.13 -4.47
N LYS A 5 -5.02 4.18 -5.40
CA LYS A 5 -4.54 4.30 -6.78
C LYS A 5 -5.71 4.03 -7.71
N THR A 6 -5.97 4.94 -8.65
CA THR A 6 -6.93 4.74 -9.75
C THR A 6 -6.15 4.70 -11.05
N ARG A 7 -6.34 3.65 -11.87
CA ARG A 7 -5.83 3.67 -13.25
C ARG A 7 -6.64 4.68 -14.07
N GLY A 8 -5.96 5.70 -14.59
CA GLY A 8 -6.54 6.64 -15.55
C GLY A 8 -6.96 5.91 -16.83
N GLY A 9 -8.15 6.25 -17.33
CA GLY A 9 -8.66 5.75 -18.61
C GLY A 9 -7.74 6.10 -19.77
N LYS A 10 -7.68 5.21 -20.76
CA LYS A 10 -6.85 5.34 -21.97
C LYS A 10 -7.13 6.68 -22.67
N GLY A 11 -6.15 7.58 -22.68
CA GLY A 11 -6.15 8.74 -23.59
C GLY A 11 -5.75 10.10 -23.01
N GLN A 12 -5.31 10.22 -21.76
CA GLN A 12 -4.81 11.49 -21.22
C GLN A 12 -3.53 11.31 -20.44
N HIS A 13 -2.64 12.29 -20.61
CA HIS A 13 -1.26 12.32 -20.14
C HIS A 13 -1.10 11.86 -18.70
N ASP A 14 -0.11 10.99 -18.49
CA ASP A 14 0.35 10.49 -17.20
C ASP A 14 0.80 11.65 -16.32
N HIS A 15 -0.05 12.14 -15.41
CA HIS A 15 0.37 12.89 -14.23
C HIS A 15 -0.80 13.01 -13.27
N CYS A 16 -0.76 12.24 -12.17
CA CYS A 16 -1.31 12.58 -10.85
C CYS A 16 -0.80 11.53 -9.84
N PHE A 17 0.44 11.68 -9.39
CA PHE A 17 0.85 11.13 -8.09
C PHE A 17 0.45 12.16 -7.04
N GLY A 18 -0.63 11.89 -6.30
CA GLY A 18 -0.96 12.65 -5.10
C GLY A 18 -0.21 12.06 -3.92
N THR A 19 0.74 12.81 -3.36
CA THR A 19 1.36 12.50 -2.07
C THR A 19 1.10 13.70 -1.17
N LEU A 20 0.21 13.57 -0.21
CA LEU A 20 0.05 14.55 0.86
C LEU A 20 0.89 14.06 2.04
N GLU A 21 2.02 14.71 2.27
CA GLU A 21 2.74 14.58 3.54
C GLU A 21 1.91 15.21 4.66
N PHE A 22 1.71 14.46 5.73
CA PHE A 22 0.85 14.85 6.85
C PHE A 22 1.51 15.96 7.68
N GLN A 23 1.12 17.20 7.42
CA GLN A 23 0.92 18.18 8.47
C GLN A 23 -0.55 18.62 8.38
N GLU A 24 -1.31 18.28 9.43
CA GLU A 24 -2.74 18.53 9.62
C GLU A 24 -3.73 17.52 9.02
N LEU A 25 -4.74 17.27 9.85
CA LEU A 25 -5.70 16.18 9.85
C LEU A 25 -6.78 16.40 8.79
N ILE A 26 -6.48 16.14 7.51
CA ILE A 26 -7.49 16.14 6.45
C ILE A 26 -7.84 14.70 6.11
N SER A 27 -9.01 14.24 6.55
CA SER A 27 -9.57 12.98 6.07
C SER A 27 -10.11 13.20 4.66
N GLU A 28 -9.32 12.86 3.66
CA GLU A 28 -9.78 12.77 2.27
C GLU A 28 -10.73 11.58 2.11
N VAL A 29 -11.88 11.80 1.48
CA VAL A 29 -12.86 10.75 1.19
C VAL A 29 -12.62 10.24 -0.23
N TYR A 30 -12.23 8.98 -0.35
CA TYR A 30 -12.11 8.34 -1.65
C TYR A 30 -13.50 7.97 -2.20
N PRO A 31 -13.93 8.52 -3.36
CA PRO A 31 -15.26 8.25 -3.89
C PRO A 31 -15.29 6.91 -4.63
N LEU A 32 -15.46 5.83 -3.86
CA LEU A 32 -15.39 4.44 -4.33
C LEU A 32 -16.27 4.17 -5.57
N SER A 33 -17.50 4.69 -5.59
CA SER A 33 -18.48 4.49 -6.66
C SER A 33 -18.17 5.21 -7.98
N GLN A 34 -17.21 6.13 -8.00
CA GLN A 34 -16.88 6.92 -9.20
C GLN A 34 -15.81 6.25 -10.07
N PHE A 35 -15.19 5.17 -9.61
CA PHE A 35 -14.11 4.49 -10.30
C PHE A 35 -14.42 3.00 -10.48
N GLU A 36 -13.92 2.42 -11.57
CA GLU A 36 -13.86 0.97 -11.74
C GLU A 36 -12.54 0.44 -11.18
N HIS A 37 -12.62 -0.68 -10.46
CA HIS A 37 -11.48 -1.28 -9.76
C HIS A 37 -11.26 -2.71 -10.25
N GLY A 38 -10.05 -2.98 -10.72
CA GLY A 38 -9.57 -4.32 -11.00
C GLY A 38 -9.09 -5.05 -9.74
N ALA A 39 -8.63 -6.29 -9.93
CA ALA A 39 -8.15 -7.15 -8.84
C ALA A 39 -6.90 -6.60 -8.13
N ASP A 40 -6.17 -5.67 -8.74
CA ASP A 40 -4.94 -5.10 -8.17
C ASP A 40 -5.18 -3.72 -7.54
N ASP A 41 -6.39 -3.17 -7.67
CA ASP A 41 -6.74 -1.90 -7.08
C ASP A 41 -7.16 -2.13 -5.61
N VAL A 42 -6.28 -1.71 -4.71
CA VAL A 42 -6.38 -1.97 -3.27
C VAL A 42 -6.24 -0.69 -2.47
N LEU A 43 -6.87 -0.68 -1.30
CA LEU A 43 -6.62 0.27 -0.25
C LEU A 43 -5.62 -0.32 0.75
N ILE A 44 -4.57 0.44 1.05
CA ILE A 44 -3.54 0.05 2.01
C ILE A 44 -3.70 0.89 3.27
N LEU A 45 -3.87 0.22 4.41
CA LEU A 45 -3.86 0.81 5.74
C LEU A 45 -2.67 0.25 6.51
N GLY A 46 -2.05 1.09 7.34
CA GLY A 46 -1.03 0.63 8.28
C GLY A 46 -0.88 1.57 9.47
N THR A 47 -0.27 1.07 10.54
CA THR A 47 0.18 1.87 11.69
C THR A 47 1.42 2.69 11.33
N ASP A 48 1.75 3.68 12.15
CA ASP A 48 2.99 4.47 12.08
C ASP A 48 4.25 3.59 12.00
N GLY A 49 4.27 2.43 12.67
CA GLY A 49 5.34 1.44 12.51
C GLY A 49 5.64 1.01 11.05
N LEU A 50 4.69 1.14 10.12
CA LEU A 50 4.94 1.01 8.67
C LEU A 50 5.47 2.32 8.06
N TRP A 51 4.74 3.41 8.29
CA TRP A 51 4.90 4.67 7.58
C TRP A 51 6.11 5.50 8.02
N ASP A 52 6.63 5.24 9.21
CA ASP A 52 7.86 5.87 9.72
C ASP A 52 9.11 5.44 8.94
N VAL A 53 9.05 4.27 8.29
CA VAL A 53 10.22 3.65 7.63
C VAL A 53 10.03 3.42 6.14
N LEU A 54 8.79 3.35 5.63
CA LEU A 54 8.52 3.24 4.20
C LEU A 54 7.66 4.41 3.70
N SER A 55 8.09 5.01 2.60
CA SER A 55 7.32 6.04 1.91
C SER A 55 6.09 5.45 1.20
N ASN A 56 5.11 6.31 0.92
CA ASN A 56 3.93 5.95 0.14
C ASN A 56 4.30 5.30 -1.20
N GLN A 57 5.36 5.80 -1.86
CA GLN A 57 5.84 5.25 -3.13
C GLN A 57 6.44 3.85 -2.96
N GLU A 58 7.31 3.63 -1.97
CA GLU A 58 7.89 2.31 -1.69
C GLU A 58 6.81 1.27 -1.39
N VAL A 59 5.78 1.64 -0.61
CA VAL A 59 4.64 0.77 -0.31
C VAL A 59 3.82 0.46 -1.57
N ALA A 60 3.50 1.48 -2.37
CA ALA A 60 2.71 1.31 -3.59
C ALA A 60 3.43 0.44 -4.65
N GLU A 61 4.74 0.64 -4.81
CA GLU A 61 5.57 -0.15 -5.72
C GLU A 61 5.68 -1.61 -5.25
N ALA A 62 5.91 -1.84 -3.95
CA ALA A 62 5.97 -3.18 -3.38
C ALA A 62 4.66 -3.94 -3.59
N VAL A 63 3.51 -3.35 -3.26
CA VAL A 63 2.21 -4.01 -3.43
C VAL A 63 1.84 -4.20 -4.89
N THR A 64 2.07 -3.19 -5.75
CA THR A 64 1.79 -3.32 -7.19
C THR A 64 2.65 -4.44 -7.79
N GLY A 65 3.95 -4.47 -7.47
CA GLY A 65 4.86 -5.50 -7.95
C GLY A 65 4.52 -6.89 -7.40
N PHE A 66 4.13 -7.00 -6.14
CA PHE A 66 3.71 -8.26 -5.54
C PHE A 66 2.45 -8.81 -6.23
N LEU A 67 1.38 -8.01 -6.28
CA LEU A 67 0.11 -8.43 -6.86
C LEU A 67 0.23 -8.78 -8.34
N ALA A 68 1.00 -8.01 -9.12
CA ALA A 68 1.21 -8.29 -10.55
C ALA A 68 1.86 -9.66 -10.83
N ASN A 69 2.53 -10.25 -9.84
CA ASN A 69 3.17 -11.57 -9.94
C ASN A 69 2.33 -12.70 -9.29
N CYS A 70 1.15 -12.40 -8.76
CA CYS A 70 0.23 -13.39 -8.20
C CYS A 70 -0.91 -13.71 -9.17
N ASP A 71 -1.47 -14.91 -9.05
CA ASP A 71 -2.74 -15.26 -9.68
C ASP A 71 -3.85 -14.32 -9.17
N PRO A 72 -4.59 -13.61 -10.05
CA PRO A 72 -5.70 -12.75 -9.64
C PRO A 72 -6.81 -13.46 -8.86
N ASP A 73 -6.98 -14.77 -9.07
CA ASP A 73 -8.01 -15.58 -8.39
C ASP A 73 -7.55 -16.13 -7.02
N ASP A 74 -6.27 -15.97 -6.68
CA ASP A 74 -5.74 -16.39 -5.37
C ASP A 74 -6.19 -15.42 -4.27
N GLN A 75 -7.08 -15.87 -3.40
CA GLN A 75 -7.59 -15.08 -2.27
C GLN A 75 -6.50 -14.71 -1.25
N HIS A 76 -5.41 -15.48 -1.17
CA HIS A 76 -4.31 -15.23 -0.23
C HIS A 76 -3.35 -14.13 -0.70
N ARG A 77 -3.43 -13.68 -1.96
CA ARG A 77 -2.53 -12.68 -2.54
C ARG A 77 -2.47 -11.39 -1.71
N TYR A 78 -3.59 -10.93 -1.17
CA TYR A 78 -3.66 -9.70 -0.36
C TYR A 78 -3.02 -9.89 1.02
N THR A 79 -3.22 -11.04 1.66
CA THR A 79 -2.58 -11.37 2.95
C THR A 79 -1.07 -11.47 2.80
N MET A 80 -0.60 -12.13 1.74
CA MET A 80 0.83 -12.25 1.49
C MET A 80 1.48 -10.90 1.14
N ALA A 81 0.79 -10.05 0.36
CA ALA A 81 1.25 -8.69 0.11
C ALA A 81 1.34 -7.85 1.39
N ALA A 82 0.39 -8.01 2.32
CA ALA A 82 0.42 -7.32 3.61
C ALA A 82 1.60 -7.83 4.47
N GLN A 83 1.83 -9.13 4.47
CA GLN A 83 2.99 -9.74 5.12
C GLN A 83 4.31 -9.25 4.52
N ASP A 84 4.40 -9.12 3.20
CA ASP A 84 5.59 -8.56 2.52
C ASP A 84 5.90 -7.14 3.01
N LEU A 85 4.88 -6.28 3.16
CA LEU A 85 5.05 -4.93 3.74
C LEU A 85 5.54 -4.95 5.19
N VAL A 86 4.97 -5.82 6.04
CA VAL A 86 5.43 -5.99 7.43
C VAL A 86 6.90 -6.40 7.46
N MET A 87 7.29 -7.36 6.62
CA MET A 87 8.66 -7.85 6.55
C MET A 87 9.63 -6.78 6.05
N ARG A 88 9.22 -5.96 5.08
CA ARG A 88 10.00 -4.83 4.56
C ARG A 88 10.21 -3.74 5.60
N ALA A 89 9.16 -3.36 6.33
CA ALA A 89 9.25 -2.33 7.36
C ALA A 89 10.07 -2.79 8.57
N ARG A 90 9.92 -4.06 8.98
CA ARG A 90 10.76 -4.67 10.02
C ARG A 90 12.22 -4.75 9.57
N GLY A 91 12.47 -5.15 8.33
CA GLY A 91 13.80 -5.40 7.81
C GLY A 91 14.45 -6.67 8.37
N GLU A 92 15.78 -6.72 8.27
CA GLU A 92 16.61 -7.85 8.69
C GLU A 92 17.43 -7.50 9.92
N LEU A 93 17.61 -8.47 10.83
CA LEU A 93 18.46 -8.28 12.00
C LEU A 93 19.93 -8.37 11.58
N LYS A 94 20.64 -7.25 11.70
CA LYS A 94 22.10 -7.14 11.47
C LYS A 94 22.80 -6.78 12.78
N ASP A 95 24.13 -6.77 12.79
CA ASP A 95 24.94 -6.45 13.97
C ASP A 95 24.59 -5.10 14.63
N ARG A 96 24.02 -4.17 13.85
CA ARG A 96 23.60 -2.82 14.29
C ARG A 96 22.09 -2.68 14.42
N GLY A 97 21.38 -3.77 14.71
CA GLY A 97 19.92 -3.80 14.85
C GLY A 97 19.18 -4.13 13.55
N TRP A 98 17.86 -3.91 13.56
CA TRP A 98 17.00 -4.11 12.40
C TRP A 98 17.29 -3.08 11.30
N ARG A 99 17.52 -3.55 10.07
CA ARG A 99 17.92 -2.73 8.92
C ARG A 99 17.09 -3.05 7.69
N ILE A 100 16.68 -2.01 6.97
CA ILE A 100 16.03 -2.10 5.65
C ILE A 100 17.04 -1.73 4.55
N SER A 101 16.56 -1.58 3.32
CA SER A 101 17.37 -1.14 2.17
C SER A 101 18.19 0.11 2.48
N ASN A 102 19.41 0.18 1.94
CA ASN A 102 20.38 1.26 2.16
C ASN A 102 20.82 1.44 3.62
N ASP A 103 20.74 0.38 4.44
CA ASP A 103 21.15 0.35 5.85
C ASP A 103 20.38 1.35 6.75
N ARG A 104 19.23 1.84 6.28
CA ARG A 104 18.26 2.60 7.08
C ARG A 104 17.75 1.72 8.22
N LEU A 105 17.37 2.34 9.34
CA LEU A 105 16.77 1.62 10.47
C LEU A 105 15.44 1.00 10.04
N GLY A 106 15.23 -0.27 10.42
CA GLY A 106 13.91 -0.87 10.38
C GLY A 106 13.02 -0.33 11.50
N SER A 107 11.74 -0.66 11.43
CA SER A 107 10.76 -0.20 12.40
C SER A 107 11.08 -0.67 13.82
N GLY A 108 10.95 0.25 14.77
CA GLY A 108 11.09 -0.02 16.20
C GLY A 108 9.77 -0.22 16.93
N ASP A 109 8.63 -0.13 16.22
CA ASP A 109 7.28 -0.18 16.78
C ASP A 109 6.49 -1.38 16.24
N ASP A 110 5.32 -1.63 16.83
CA ASP A 110 4.38 -2.64 16.35
C ASP A 110 3.85 -2.28 14.95
N ILE A 111 3.95 -3.25 14.02
CA ILE A 111 3.55 -3.07 12.63
C ILE A 111 2.26 -3.82 12.38
N SER A 112 1.19 -3.09 12.03
CA SER A 112 -0.05 -3.67 11.52
C SER A 112 -0.35 -3.12 10.13
N VAL A 113 -0.72 -3.99 9.18
CA VAL A 113 -1.02 -3.64 7.79
C VAL A 113 -2.28 -4.35 7.32
N TYR A 114 -3.14 -3.64 6.60
CA TYR A 114 -4.32 -4.18 5.94
C TYR A 114 -4.28 -3.83 4.46
N ILE A 115 -4.48 -4.84 3.61
CA ILE A 115 -4.68 -4.68 2.17
C ILE A 115 -6.12 -5.07 1.86
N ILE A 116 -6.90 -4.09 1.42
CA ILE A 116 -8.35 -4.23 1.21
C ILE A 116 -8.64 -4.08 -0.30
N PRO A 117 -9.09 -5.15 -0.99
CA PRO A 117 -9.42 -5.08 -2.40
C PRO A 117 -10.66 -4.21 -2.64
N LEU A 118 -10.55 -3.26 -3.57
CA LEU A 118 -11.61 -2.30 -3.88
C LEU A 118 -12.63 -2.82 -4.89
N MET A 119 -12.29 -3.84 -5.69
CA MET A 119 -13.17 -4.49 -6.69
C MET A 119 -14.52 -4.98 -6.13
N TYR A 120 -14.60 -5.20 -4.82
CA TYR A 120 -15.83 -5.65 -4.14
C TYR A 120 -16.66 -4.49 -3.57
N GLY A 121 -16.12 -3.28 -3.54
CA GLY A 121 -16.71 -2.13 -2.87
C GLY A 121 -17.93 -1.52 -3.58
N ASN A 122 -18.04 -1.70 -4.90
CA ASN A 122 -19.10 -1.12 -5.72
C ASN A 122 -20.28 -2.06 -5.99
N LYS A 123 -20.30 -3.28 -5.43
CA LYS A 123 -21.42 -4.21 -5.59
C LYS A 123 -22.52 -3.88 -4.57
N GLN A 124 -23.31 -2.85 -4.85
CA GLN A 124 -24.62 -2.69 -4.20
C GLN A 124 -25.64 -3.57 -4.95
N ASN A 125 -26.21 -4.55 -4.24
CA ASN A 125 -27.37 -5.32 -4.71
C ASN A 125 -28.63 -4.45 -4.72
#